data_AF-A0A3D9HB77-F1
#
_entry.id   AF-A0A3D9HB77-F1
#
_cell.length_a   1.000
_cell.length_b   1.000
_cell.length_c   1.000
_cell.angle_alpha   90.00
_cell.angle_beta   90.00
_cell.angle_gamma   90.00
#
_symmetry.space_group_name_H-M   'P 1'
#
loop_
_entity.id
_entity.type
_entity.pdbx_description
1 polymer ?
#
loop_
_entity_poly.entity_id
_entity_poly.type
_entity_poly.pdbx_seq_one_letter_code
_entity_poly.pdbx_strand_id
1 'polypeptide(L)'
;MKKLSQVVVILVLSISLFSCSVEDDLSIPEAYNSENIIVEYNSIDYEILELINVYRTTLNLEPLGILNEASKEAIAHNQYMINTGAVSHDYFYARSQNLVEAVEAKKVLENVGYGFSNAESVVNAWINSDSHRENIEDSNVTDFGISTTKDENGKYYFTNIFVKL
;
A
#
# COMPACT_ATOMS: atom_id res chain seq x y z
N MET A 1 8.24 -39.07 71.24
CA MET A 1 6.82 -38.61 71.16
C MET A 1 6.74 -37.53 70.09
N LYS A 2 5.80 -37.68 69.15
CA LYS A 2 5.53 -36.79 68.01
C LYS A 2 5.19 -35.36 68.48
N LYS A 3 5.55 -34.36 67.65
CA LYS A 3 4.64 -33.32 67.08
C LYS A 3 5.50 -32.30 66.31
N LEU A 4 5.50 -32.38 64.97
CA LEU A 4 4.70 -31.54 64.07
C LEU A 4 4.92 -30.03 64.33
N SER A 5 5.91 -29.44 63.65
CA SER A 5 5.94 -27.99 63.43
C SER A 5 5.56 -27.74 61.99
N GLN A 6 4.57 -26.88 61.82
CA GLN A 6 3.85 -26.60 60.59
C GLN A 6 4.77 -25.94 59.57
N VAL A 7 4.83 -26.53 58.37
CA VAL A 7 5.41 -25.85 57.21
C VAL A 7 4.38 -24.84 56.73
N VAL A 8 4.56 -23.57 57.10
CA VAL A 8 3.85 -22.46 56.46
C VAL A 8 4.56 -22.20 55.14
N VAL A 9 4.06 -22.80 54.06
CA VAL A 9 4.47 -22.44 52.70
C VAL A 9 3.81 -21.10 52.39
N ILE A 10 4.54 -20.01 52.61
CA ILE A 10 4.17 -18.72 52.04
C ILE A 10 4.52 -18.81 50.55
N LEU A 11 3.52 -19.13 49.74
CA LEU A 11 3.57 -19.01 48.29
C LEU A 11 3.60 -17.51 47.98
N VAL A 12 4.79 -16.93 47.88
CA VAL A 12 4.97 -15.58 47.33
C VAL A 12 4.64 -15.68 45.84
N LEU A 13 3.39 -15.37 45.51
CA LEU A 13 2.93 -15.19 44.15
C LEU A 13 3.56 -13.88 43.63
N SER A 14 4.79 -13.98 43.12
CA SER A 14 5.43 -12.91 42.37
C SER A 14 4.68 -12.74 41.05
N ILE A 15 3.61 -11.94 41.10
CA ILE A 15 2.94 -11.40 39.92
C ILE A 15 3.92 -10.39 39.32
N SER A 16 4.81 -10.88 38.47
CA SER A 16 5.55 -10.05 37.55
C SER A 16 4.52 -9.50 36.57
N LEU A 17 3.98 -8.31 36.86
CA LEU A 17 3.32 -7.52 35.84
C LEU A 17 4.42 -7.12 34.85
N PHE A 18 4.65 -7.97 33.85
CA PHE A 18 5.18 -7.51 32.57
C PHE A 18 4.13 -6.55 32.01
N SER A 19 4.17 -5.31 32.48
CA SER A 19 3.66 -4.18 31.73
C SER A 19 4.62 -4.01 30.56
N CYS A 20 4.50 -4.88 29.56
CA CYS A 20 4.90 -4.50 28.22
C CYS A 20 3.89 -3.42 27.82
N SER A 21 4.20 -2.15 28.14
CA SER A 21 3.75 -1.11 27.24
C SER A 21 4.36 -1.51 25.91
N VAL A 22 3.51 -1.90 24.98
CA VAL A 22 3.93 -1.96 23.58
C VAL A 22 4.27 -0.50 23.29
N GLU A 23 5.55 -0.16 23.37
CA GLU A 23 6.04 1.04 22.73
C GLU A 23 5.74 0.78 21.26
N ASP A 24 4.70 1.45 20.77
CA ASP A 24 4.28 1.45 19.39
C ASP A 24 5.38 2.21 18.63
N ASP A 25 6.55 1.59 18.51
CA ASP A 25 7.65 2.02 17.67
C ASP A 25 7.28 1.66 16.23
N LEU A 26 6.17 2.26 15.76
CA LEU A 26 5.91 2.45 14.35
C LEU A 26 6.82 3.58 13.89
N SER A 27 8.13 3.33 13.90
CA SER A 27 9.10 4.17 13.18
C SER A 27 8.86 3.94 11.69
N ILE A 28 7.80 4.55 11.16
CA ILE A 28 7.64 4.74 9.71
C ILE A 28 8.92 5.46 9.26
N PRO A 29 9.72 4.89 8.36
CA PRO A 29 10.95 5.53 7.92
C PRO A 29 10.65 6.94 7.42
N GLU A 30 11.52 7.90 7.71
CA GLU A 30 11.39 9.33 7.33
C GLU A 30 11.12 9.54 5.82
N ALA A 31 11.38 8.50 5.01
CA ALA A 31 11.00 8.37 3.61
C ALA A 31 9.48 8.33 3.32
N TYR A 32 8.61 8.26 4.32
CA TYR A 32 7.15 8.12 4.16
C TYR A 32 6.34 9.36 4.55
N ASN A 33 6.92 10.56 4.44
CA ASN A 33 6.15 11.80 4.61
C ASN A 33 5.50 12.23 3.29
N SER A 34 4.30 11.72 3.01
CA SER A 34 3.54 12.03 1.79
C SER A 34 2.93 13.44 1.77
N GLU A 35 2.90 14.16 2.90
CA GLU A 35 2.24 15.47 3.00
C GLU A 35 2.84 16.53 2.07
N ASN A 36 4.14 16.46 1.79
CA ASN A 36 4.87 17.46 0.99
C ASN A 36 5.14 17.03 -0.47
N ILE A 37 4.54 15.94 -0.93
CA ILE A 37 4.72 15.47 -2.31
C ILE A 37 3.86 16.31 -3.25
N ILE A 38 4.52 16.98 -4.20
CA ILE A 38 3.86 17.60 -5.36
C ILE A 38 3.57 16.48 -6.36
N VAL A 39 2.30 16.31 -6.71
CA VAL A 39 1.88 15.29 -7.67
C VAL A 39 2.03 15.85 -9.09
N GLU A 40 2.89 15.22 -9.87
CA GLU A 40 3.06 15.48 -11.29
C GLU A 40 2.83 14.18 -12.07
N TYR A 41 1.97 14.25 -13.08
CA TYR A 41 1.66 13.12 -13.95
C TYR A 41 2.43 13.25 -15.26
N ASN A 42 3.05 12.16 -15.69
CA ASN A 42 3.63 12.06 -17.03
C ASN A 42 2.64 11.41 -18.00
N SER A 43 3.00 11.31 -19.29
CA SER A 43 2.11 10.75 -20.31
C SER A 43 1.76 9.28 -20.05
N ILE A 44 2.67 8.49 -19.49
CA ILE A 44 2.45 7.07 -19.19
C ILE A 44 1.42 6.92 -18.06
N ASP A 45 1.40 7.81 -17.08
CA ASP A 45 0.39 7.78 -16.00
C ASP A 45 -1.02 7.97 -16.57
N TYR A 46 -1.20 8.96 -17.45
CA TYR A 46 -2.48 9.20 -18.13
C TYR A 46 -2.88 8.05 -19.06
N GLU A 47 -1.94 7.51 -19.83
CA GLU A 47 -2.17 6.35 -20.71
C GLU A 47 -2.58 5.11 -19.91
N ILE A 48 -1.98 4.84 -18.75
CA ILE A 48 -2.35 3.73 -17.88
C ILE A 48 -3.80 3.89 -17.39
N LEU A 49 -4.16 5.07 -16.89
CA LEU A 49 -5.54 5.34 -16.45
C LEU A 49 -6.53 5.18 -17.60
N GLU A 50 -6.22 5.71 -18.79
CA GLU A 50 -7.06 5.58 -19.97
C GLU A 50 -7.29 4.12 -20.34
N LEU A 51 -6.22 3.32 -20.44
CA LEU A 51 -6.31 1.90 -20.77
C LEU A 51 -7.09 1.09 -19.73
N ILE A 52 -6.89 1.36 -18.44
CA ILE A 52 -7.66 0.75 -17.36
C ILE A 52 -9.14 1.12 -17.47
N ASN A 53 -9.47 2.38 -17.72
CA ASN A 53 -10.86 2.84 -17.85
C ASN A 53 -11.54 2.32 -19.12
N VAL A 54 -10.81 2.19 -20.23
CA VAL A 54 -11.29 1.52 -21.44
C VAL A 54 -11.64 0.07 -21.11
N TYR A 55 -10.74 -0.66 -20.46
CA TYR A 55 -10.98 -2.04 -20.03
C TYR A 55 -12.22 -2.15 -19.12
N ARG A 56 -12.30 -1.33 -18.07
CA ARG A 56 -13.44 -1.29 -17.13
C ARG A 56 -14.76 -1.01 -17.85
N THR A 57 -14.77 -0.10 -18.81
CA THR A 57 -15.97 0.22 -19.61
C THR A 57 -16.44 -0.97 -20.43
N THR A 58 -15.54 -1.82 -20.95
CA THR A 58 -15.95 -3.06 -21.65
C THR A 58 -16.70 -4.06 -20.77
N LEU A 59 -16.53 -3.94 -19.44
CA LEU A 59 -17.19 -4.75 -18.42
C LEU A 59 -18.42 -4.06 -17.81
N ASN A 60 -18.81 -2.88 -18.32
CA ASN A 60 -19.85 -2.01 -17.74
C ASN A 60 -19.52 -1.53 -16.31
N LEU A 61 -18.23 -1.40 -15.99
CA LEU A 61 -17.77 -0.79 -14.74
C LEU A 61 -17.53 0.70 -14.96
N GLU A 62 -17.82 1.50 -13.94
CA GLU A 62 -17.58 2.95 -13.97
C GLU A 62 -16.08 3.26 -14.11
N PRO A 63 -15.71 4.26 -14.92
CA PRO A 63 -14.33 4.73 -15.01
C PRO A 63 -13.89 5.35 -13.68
N LEU A 64 -12.61 5.18 -13.37
CA LEU A 64 -11.99 5.72 -12.15
C LEU A 64 -11.56 7.17 -12.36
N GLY A 65 -11.73 7.98 -11.33
CA GLY A 65 -11.19 9.33 -11.24
C GLY A 65 -9.79 9.36 -10.63
N ILE A 66 -8.96 10.33 -11.01
CA ILE A 66 -7.67 10.55 -10.36
C ILE A 66 -7.88 11.10 -8.94
N LEU A 67 -7.23 10.49 -7.96
CA LEU A 67 -7.15 10.95 -6.58
C LEU A 67 -5.71 11.24 -6.21
N ASN A 68 -5.38 12.52 -6.03
CA ASN A 68 -4.01 12.98 -5.82
C ASN A 68 -3.40 12.39 -4.53
N GLU A 69 -4.20 12.23 -3.48
CA GLU A 69 -3.79 11.66 -2.20
C GLU A 69 -3.30 10.22 -2.37
N ALA A 70 -3.98 9.43 -3.20
CA ALA A 70 -3.51 8.09 -3.57
C ALA A 70 -2.25 8.13 -4.45
N SER A 71 -2.15 9.09 -5.38
CA SER A 71 -0.94 9.27 -6.19
C SER A 71 0.29 9.65 -5.35
N LYS A 72 0.13 10.44 -4.27
CA LYS A 72 1.23 10.74 -3.33
C LYS A 72 1.81 9.47 -2.71
N GLU A 73 0.94 8.57 -2.25
CA GLU A 73 1.34 7.27 -1.69
C GLU A 73 2.01 6.39 -2.76
N ALA A 74 1.50 6.39 -4.00
CA ALA A 74 2.12 5.66 -5.11
C ALA A 74 3.51 6.20 -5.47
N ILE A 75 3.71 7.52 -5.46
CA ILE A 75 5.01 8.17 -5.70
C ILE A 75 6.00 7.79 -4.60
N ALA A 76 5.60 7.89 -3.34
CA ALA A 76 6.43 7.52 -2.20
C ALA A 76 6.86 6.05 -2.28
N HIS A 77 5.94 5.15 -2.67
CA HIS A 77 6.24 3.73 -2.80
C HIS A 77 7.19 3.41 -3.96
N ASN A 78 7.01 4.05 -5.12
CA ASN A 78 7.98 3.92 -6.22
C ASN A 78 9.37 4.38 -5.81
N GLN A 79 9.48 5.50 -5.09
CA GLN A 79 10.77 5.98 -4.57
C GLN A 79 11.39 4.98 -3.60
N TYR A 80 10.59 4.39 -2.70
CA TYR A 80 11.03 3.33 -1.81
C TYR A 80 11.56 2.09 -2.59
N MET A 81 10.81 1.60 -3.58
CA MET A 81 11.23 0.46 -4.41
C MET A 81 12.51 0.75 -5.19
N ILE A 82 12.66 1.97 -5.71
CA ILE A 82 13.89 2.42 -6.38
C ILE A 82 15.07 2.42 -5.40
N ASN A 83 14.89 3.01 -4.22
CA ASN A 83 15.95 3.14 -3.21
C ASN A 83 16.41 1.79 -2.65
N THR A 84 15.49 0.83 -2.55
CA THR A 84 15.80 -0.54 -2.09
C THR A 84 16.24 -1.47 -3.22
N GLY A 85 16.00 -1.07 -4.48
CA GLY A 85 16.27 -1.88 -5.66
C GLY A 85 15.38 -3.13 -5.76
N ALA A 86 14.23 -3.15 -5.07
CA ALA A 86 13.35 -4.30 -4.98
C ALA A 86 11.89 -3.89 -5.20
N VAL A 87 11.17 -4.71 -5.97
CA VAL A 87 9.71 -4.58 -6.14
C VAL A 87 9.03 -5.28 -4.98
N SER A 88 8.16 -4.58 -4.27
CA SER A 88 7.45 -5.14 -3.12
C SER A 88 6.12 -4.44 -2.88
N HIS A 89 5.32 -5.01 -1.97
CA HIS A 89 4.15 -4.37 -1.38
C HIS A 89 4.45 -3.88 0.07
N ASP A 90 5.73 -3.66 0.40
CA ASP A 90 6.12 -3.27 1.76
C ASP A 90 5.38 -2.01 2.19
N TYR A 91 4.98 -1.94 3.47
CA TYR A 91 4.23 -0.81 4.04
C TYR A 91 2.85 -0.54 3.41
N PHE A 92 2.27 -1.49 2.66
CA PHE A 92 0.92 -1.34 2.11
C PHE A 92 -0.13 -1.00 3.17
N TYR A 93 -0.03 -1.62 4.37
CA TYR A 93 -0.93 -1.30 5.47
C TYR A 93 -0.83 0.18 5.88
N ALA A 94 0.39 0.73 5.98
CA ALA A 94 0.59 2.13 6.32
C ALA A 94 0.03 3.06 5.22
N ARG A 95 0.32 2.79 3.93
CA ARG A 95 -0.30 3.51 2.81
C ARG A 95 -1.82 3.51 2.89
N SER A 96 -2.39 2.35 3.19
CA SER A 96 -3.84 2.22 3.34
C SER A 96 -4.37 3.04 4.51
N GLN A 97 -3.69 3.07 5.66
CA GLN A 97 -4.11 3.90 6.80
C GLN A 97 -3.99 5.40 6.49
N ASN A 98 -2.92 5.82 5.83
CA ASN A 98 -2.77 7.21 5.38
C ASN A 98 -3.97 7.67 4.54
N LEU A 99 -4.46 6.81 3.63
CA LEU A 99 -5.64 7.12 2.81
C LEU A 99 -6.95 7.05 3.59
N VAL A 100 -7.06 6.17 4.59
CA VAL A 100 -8.20 6.20 5.52
C VAL A 100 -8.24 7.54 6.25
N GLU A 101 -7.11 8.05 6.72
CA GLU A 101 -7.02 9.30 7.48
C GLU A 101 -7.19 10.55 6.59
N ALA A 102 -6.58 10.56 5.41
CA ALA A 102 -6.56 11.73 4.53
C ALA A 102 -7.88 11.95 3.78
N VAL A 103 -8.54 10.87 3.36
CA VAL A 103 -9.70 10.93 2.46
C VAL A 103 -10.86 10.04 2.88
N GLU A 104 -10.84 9.49 4.09
CA GLU A 104 -11.88 8.58 4.61
C GLU A 104 -12.05 7.32 3.73
N ALA A 105 -10.96 6.82 3.14
CA ALA A 105 -10.99 5.64 2.29
C ALA A 105 -11.60 4.43 3.00
N LYS A 106 -12.58 3.78 2.37
CA LYS A 106 -13.26 2.57 2.84
C LYS A 106 -12.62 1.29 2.31
N LYS A 107 -11.90 1.38 1.20
CA LYS A 107 -11.14 0.30 0.58
C LYS A 107 -9.93 0.87 -0.15
N VAL A 108 -8.80 0.19 -0.04
CA VAL A 108 -7.56 0.48 -0.77
C VAL A 108 -7.04 -0.85 -1.34
N LEU A 109 -6.70 -0.87 -2.63
CA LEU A 109 -6.09 -2.00 -3.33
C LEU A 109 -4.86 -1.51 -4.10
N GLU A 110 -3.89 -2.39 -4.37
CA GLU A 110 -2.64 -1.99 -5.03
C GLU A 110 -2.20 -2.98 -6.11
N ASN A 111 -1.76 -2.44 -7.24
CA ASN A 111 -0.98 -3.16 -8.23
C ASN A 111 0.40 -2.50 -8.36
N VAL A 112 1.45 -3.32 -8.34
CA VAL A 112 2.83 -2.87 -8.62
C VAL A 112 3.36 -3.51 -9.90
N GLY A 113 4.28 -2.83 -10.58
CA GLY A 113 4.89 -3.30 -11.82
C GLY A 113 6.33 -2.79 -11.96
N TYR A 114 7.15 -3.51 -12.74
CA TYR A 114 8.54 -3.14 -12.94
C TYR A 114 9.08 -3.66 -14.27
N GLY A 115 9.88 -2.84 -14.94
CA GLY A 115 10.61 -3.24 -16.14
C GLY A 115 9.84 -3.22 -17.46
N PHE A 116 8.57 -2.81 -17.41
CA PHE A 116 7.78 -2.56 -18.61
C PHE A 116 8.23 -1.28 -19.30
N SER A 117 8.12 -1.24 -20.62
CA SER A 117 8.60 -0.13 -21.44
C SER A 117 7.55 0.95 -21.71
N ASN A 118 6.26 0.63 -21.53
CA ASN A 118 5.12 1.52 -21.79
C ASN A 118 3.85 1.09 -21.03
N ALA A 119 2.84 1.95 -21.04
CA ALA A 119 1.53 1.76 -20.40
C ALA A 119 0.82 0.46 -20.87
N GLU A 120 0.76 0.23 -22.17
CA GLU A 120 0.08 -0.93 -22.76
C GLU A 120 0.64 -2.24 -22.23
N SER A 121 1.97 -2.37 -22.18
CA SER A 121 2.64 -3.59 -21.72
C SER A 121 2.39 -3.90 -20.25
N VAL A 122 2.38 -2.89 -19.37
CA VAL A 122 2.12 -3.10 -17.94
C VAL A 122 0.64 -3.34 -17.65
N VAL A 123 -0.27 -2.62 -18.32
CA VAL A 123 -1.73 -2.82 -18.15
C VAL A 123 -2.14 -4.20 -18.64
N ASN A 124 -1.64 -4.64 -19.80
CA ASN A 124 -1.88 -5.99 -20.30
C ASN A 124 -1.32 -7.06 -19.35
N ALA A 125 -0.18 -6.82 -18.71
CA ALA A 125 0.36 -7.75 -17.72
C ALA A 125 -0.54 -7.85 -16.48
N TRP A 126 -1.04 -6.73 -15.96
CA TRP A 126 -1.98 -6.73 -14.84
C TRP A 126 -3.30 -7.40 -15.19
N ILE A 127 -3.89 -7.14 -16.36
CA ILE A 127 -5.14 -7.80 -16.80
C ILE A 127 -4.92 -9.32 -16.94
N ASN A 128 -3.76 -9.77 -17.42
CA ASN A 128 -3.49 -11.21 -17.54
C ASN A 128 -3.10 -11.89 -16.22
N SER A 129 -3.07 -11.17 -15.10
CA SER A 129 -2.78 -11.70 -13.78
C SER A 129 -4.02 -11.64 -12.90
N ASP A 130 -4.54 -12.80 -12.48
CA ASP A 130 -5.82 -12.89 -11.76
C ASP A 130 -5.89 -11.93 -10.56
N SER A 131 -4.86 -11.92 -9.69
CA SER A 131 -4.80 -11.03 -8.53
C SER A 131 -4.81 -9.53 -8.87
N HIS A 132 -4.13 -9.13 -9.94
CA HIS A 132 -4.05 -7.72 -10.33
C HIS A 132 -5.30 -7.28 -11.10
N ARG A 133 -5.86 -8.19 -11.91
CA ARG A 133 -7.11 -8.00 -12.65
C ARG A 133 -8.29 -7.83 -11.69
N GLU A 134 -8.35 -8.61 -10.61
CA GLU A 134 -9.38 -8.46 -9.58
C GLU A 134 -9.44 -7.05 -9.00
N ASN A 135 -8.29 -6.39 -8.78
CA ASN A 135 -8.25 -5.00 -8.32
C ASN A 135 -8.80 -4.02 -9.36
N ILE A 136 -8.45 -4.23 -10.64
CA ILE A 136 -8.92 -3.42 -11.77
C ILE A 136 -10.42 -3.58 -11.99
N GLU A 137 -10.97 -4.78 -11.74
CA GLU A 137 -12.37 -5.12 -11.95
C GLU A 137 -13.27 -4.88 -10.73
N ASP A 138 -12.71 -4.46 -9.59
CA ASP A 138 -13.53 -4.21 -8.40
C ASP A 138 -14.52 -3.08 -8.70
N SER A 139 -15.81 -3.43 -8.66
CA SER A 139 -16.90 -2.49 -8.94
C SER A 139 -17.12 -1.47 -7.83
N ASN A 140 -16.50 -1.67 -6.67
CA ASN A 140 -16.65 -0.79 -5.52
C ASN A 140 -15.66 0.36 -5.55
N VAL A 141 -14.52 0.25 -6.23
CA VAL A 141 -13.54 1.35 -6.31
C VAL A 141 -14.04 2.45 -7.26
N THR A 142 -13.76 3.69 -6.89
CA THR A 142 -14.21 4.90 -7.60
C THR A 142 -13.05 5.78 -8.03
N ASP A 143 -11.92 5.64 -7.34
CA ASP A 143 -10.79 6.55 -7.41
C ASP A 143 -9.48 5.80 -7.63
N PHE A 144 -8.49 6.49 -8.18
CA PHE A 144 -7.26 5.91 -8.66
C PHE A 144 -6.07 6.84 -8.40
N GLY A 145 -5.06 6.31 -7.72
CA GLY A 145 -3.73 6.90 -7.60
C GLY A 145 -2.74 6.19 -8.50
N ILE A 146 -1.79 6.92 -9.05
CA ILE A 146 -0.79 6.36 -9.95
C ILE A 146 0.56 7.05 -9.84
N SER A 147 1.61 6.26 -9.99
CA SER A 147 2.96 6.75 -10.25
C SER A 147 3.72 5.81 -11.19
N THR A 148 4.36 6.41 -12.19
CA THR A 148 5.38 5.78 -13.03
C THR A 148 6.71 6.50 -12.84
N THR A 149 7.74 5.82 -12.35
CA THR A 149 9.04 6.43 -12.04
C THR A 149 10.19 5.59 -12.58
N LYS A 150 11.21 6.22 -13.17
CA LYS A 150 12.42 5.54 -13.64
C LYS A 150 13.50 5.52 -12.56
N ASP A 151 14.22 4.40 -12.46
CA ASP A 151 15.52 4.38 -11.80
C ASP A 151 16.64 4.98 -12.68
N GLU A 152 17.85 5.05 -12.13
CA GLU A 152 19.05 5.56 -12.80
C GLU A 152 19.45 4.72 -14.04
N ASN A 153 19.01 3.46 -14.11
CA ASN A 153 19.24 2.58 -15.26
C ASN A 153 18.15 2.71 -16.33
N GLY A 154 17.21 3.64 -16.14
CA GLY A 154 16.10 3.90 -17.06
C GLY A 154 14.96 2.88 -16.96
N LYS A 155 14.93 2.05 -15.93
CA LYS A 155 13.89 1.04 -15.75
C LYS A 155 12.71 1.61 -14.95
N TYR A 156 11.51 1.42 -15.48
CA TYR A 156 10.30 1.92 -14.86
C TYR A 156 9.83 1.04 -13.69
N TYR A 157 9.40 1.70 -12.62
CA TYR A 157 8.58 1.20 -11.54
C TYR A 157 7.19 1.83 -11.67
N PHE A 158 6.17 1.03 -11.39
CA PHE A 158 4.76 1.40 -11.51
C PHE A 158 4.06 1.04 -10.21
N THR A 159 3.25 1.97 -9.70
CA THR A 159 2.34 1.71 -8.60
C THR A 159 0.98 2.31 -8.95
N ASN A 160 -0.06 1.48 -8.90
CA ASN A 160 -1.46 1.87 -9.02
C ASN A 160 -2.15 1.60 -7.69
N ILE A 161 -2.91 2.56 -7.18
CA ILE A 161 -3.70 2.41 -5.96
C ILE A 161 -5.17 2.66 -6.30
N PHE A 162 -6.03 1.69 -6.04
CA PHE A 162 -7.48 1.80 -6.27
C PHE A 162 -8.17 2.10 -4.94
N VAL A 163 -9.05 3.09 -4.92
CA VAL A 163 -9.66 3.58 -3.69
C VAL A 163 -11.17 3.60 -3.81
N LYS A 164 -11.84 3.23 -2.71
CA LYS A 164 -13.26 3.54 -2.49
C LYS A 164 -13.36 4.59 -1.39
N LEU A 165 -13.98 5.72 -1.70
CA LEU A 165 -14.38 6.75 -0.75
C LEU A 165 -15.74 6.49 -0.07
#